data_AF-A0A962IVA1-F1
#
_entry.id   AF-A0A962IVA1-F1
#
_cell.length_a   1.000
_cell.length_b   1.000
_cell.length_c   1.000
_cell.angle_alpha   90.00
_cell.angle_beta   90.00
_cell.angle_gamma   90.00
#
_symmetry.space_group_name_H-M   'P 1'
#
loop_
_entity.id
_entity.type
_entity.pdbx_description
1 polymer ?
#
loop_
_entity_poly.entity_id
_entity_poly.type
_entity_poly.pdbx_seq_one_letter_code
_entity_poly.pdbx_strand_id
1 'polypeptide(L)'
;MSVITLNNEDLRAVKRQAKLRARQNPALSYMQHLDIVAREMLGVRHFHEARKRVDRAPAQDYHGSTPWMLYLQACQESYFDI
;
A
#
# COMPACT_ATOMS: atom_id res chain seq x y z
N MET A 1 -1.61 10.16 -18.92
CA MET A 1 -1.36 8.87 -18.24
C MET A 1 -1.60 9.09 -16.76
N SER A 2 -2.80 8.81 -16.26
CA SER A 2 -3.14 9.01 -14.85
C SER A 2 -2.33 8.04 -14.00
N VAL A 3 -1.51 8.55 -13.09
CA VAL A 3 -0.75 7.72 -12.14
C VAL A 3 -1.77 7.12 -11.19
N ILE A 4 -2.15 5.86 -11.40
CA ILE A 4 -3.04 5.13 -10.49
C ILE A 4 -2.24 4.92 -9.20
N THR A 5 -2.57 5.70 -8.18
CA THR A 5 -2.07 5.51 -6.81
C THR A 5 -2.68 4.23 -6.26
N LEU A 6 -1.89 3.16 -6.28
CA LEU A 6 -2.25 1.86 -5.71
C LEU A 6 -2.14 1.93 -4.19
N ASN A 7 -3.23 1.63 -3.49
CA ASN A 7 -3.29 1.62 -2.04
C ASN A 7 -3.54 0.20 -1.48
N ASN A 8 -3.33 0.02 -0.18
CA ASN A 8 -3.57 -1.25 0.50
C ASN A 8 -5.03 -1.74 0.41
N GLU A 9 -5.99 -0.83 0.28
CA GLU A 9 -7.40 -1.16 0.11
C GLU A 9 -7.68 -1.84 -1.23
N ASP A 10 -7.00 -1.43 -2.30
CA ASP A 10 -7.10 -2.05 -3.62
C ASP A 10 -6.63 -3.50 -3.59
N LEU A 11 -5.52 -3.77 -2.91
CA LEU A 11 -5.00 -5.12 -2.72
C LEU A 11 -5.99 -6.00 -1.93
N ARG A 12 -6.68 -5.42 -0.92
CA ARG A 12 -7.72 -6.12 -0.16
C ARG A 12 -8.96 -6.38 -1.02
N ALA A 13 -9.35 -5.45 -1.88
CA ALA A 13 -10.46 -5.61 -2.82
C ALA A 13 -10.19 -6.77 -3.79
N VAL A 14 -8.99 -6.82 -4.39
CA VAL A 14 -8.58 -7.90 -5.28
C VAL A 14 -8.63 -9.26 -4.57
N LYS A 15 -8.10 -9.36 -3.34
CA LYS A 15 -8.16 -10.61 -2.55
C LYS A 15 -9.59 -11.07 -2.26
N ARG A 16 -10.49 -10.15 -1.89
CA ARG A 16 -11.90 -10.46 -1.64
C ARG A 16 -12.56 -11.03 -2.90
N GLN A 17 -12.37 -10.37 -4.03
CA GLN A 17 -12.96 -10.78 -5.30
C GLN A 17 -12.38 -12.11 -5.82
N ALA A 18 -11.06 -12.32 -5.69
CA ALA A 18 -10.43 -13.59 -6.02
C ALA A 18 -10.97 -14.74 -5.15
N LYS A 19 -11.24 -14.51 -3.87
CA LYS A 19 -11.83 -15.52 -2.98
C LYS A 19 -13.27 -15.88 -3.36
N LEU A 20 -14.06 -14.92 -3.84
CA LEU A 20 -15.40 -15.19 -4.36
C LEU A 20 -15.34 -16.02 -5.65
N ARG A 21 -14.46 -15.66 -6.59
CA ARG A 21 -14.28 -16.42 -7.84
C ARG A 21 -13.74 -17.83 -7.62
N ALA A 22 -12.83 -18.01 -6.67
CA ALA A 22 -12.31 -19.33 -6.31
C ALA A 22 -13.41 -20.27 -5.78
N ARG A 23 -14.44 -19.74 -5.12
CA ARG A 23 -15.61 -20.53 -4.68
C ARG A 23 -16.53 -20.91 -5.83
N GLN A 24 -16.66 -20.04 -6.83
CA GLN A 24 -17.51 -20.27 -7.99
C GLN A 24 -16.86 -21.18 -9.03
N ASN A 25 -15.53 -21.15 -9.15
CA ASN A 25 -14.78 -21.97 -10.09
C ASN A 25 -13.53 -22.56 -9.41
N PRO A 26 -13.65 -23.78 -8.84
CA PRO A 26 -12.54 -24.47 -8.19
C PRO A 26 -11.53 -25.08 -9.18
N ALA A 27 -11.76 -24.98 -10.49
CA ALA A 27 -10.83 -25.52 -11.49
C ALA A 27 -9.50 -24.75 -11.57
N LEU A 28 -9.50 -23.49 -11.11
CA LEU A 28 -8.31 -22.65 -11.08
C LEU A 28 -7.80 -22.49 -9.64
N SER A 29 -6.48 -22.37 -9.50
CA SER A 29 -5.86 -22.10 -8.21
C SER A 29 -6.19 -20.69 -7.73
N TYR A 30 -6.14 -20.49 -6.41
CA TYR A 30 -6.36 -19.16 -5.83
C TYR A 30 -5.38 -18.10 -6.37
N MET A 31 -4.14 -18.51 -6.69
CA MET A 31 -3.14 -17.61 -7.29
C MET A 31 -3.52 -17.18 -8.71
N GLN A 32 -4.10 -18.08 -9.51
CA GLN A 32 -4.59 -17.75 -10.84
C GLN A 32 -5.77 -16.77 -10.76
N HIS A 33 -6.69 -16.98 -9.80
CA HIS A 33 -7.79 -16.05 -9.55
C HIS A 33 -7.29 -14.65 -9.13
N LEU A 34 -6.25 -14.57 -8.31
CA LEU A 34 -5.62 -13.29 -7.93
C LEU A 34 -5.06 -12.55 -9.15
N ASP A 35 -4.35 -13.24 -10.03
CA ASP A 35 -3.76 -12.61 -11.23
C ASP A 35 -4.82 -12.15 -12.23
N ILE A 36 -5.90 -12.93 -12.41
CA ILE A 36 -7.04 -12.54 -13.27
C ILE A 36 -7.70 -11.28 -12.73
N VAL A 37 -8.04 -11.27 -11.44
CA VAL A 37 -8.71 -10.12 -10.82
C VAL A 37 -7.79 -8.90 -10.77
N ALA A 38 -6.49 -9.09 -10.49
CA ALA A 38 -5.52 -8.00 -10.50
C ALA A 38 -5.39 -7.37 -11.90
N ARG A 39 -5.43 -8.18 -12.97
CA ARG A 39 -5.43 -7.68 -14.35
C ARG A 39 -6.68 -6.88 -14.68
N GLU A 40 -7.84 -7.37 -14.28
CA GLU A 40 -9.12 -6.70 -14.55
C GLU A 40 -9.28 -5.39 -13.75
N MET A 41 -8.89 -5.39 -12.48
CA MET A 41 -9.11 -4.23 -11.60
C MET A 41 -8.00 -3.19 -11.65
N LEU A 42 -6.74 -3.63 -11.76
CA LEU A 42 -5.56 -2.77 -11.59
C LEU A 42 -4.70 -2.67 -12.85
N GLY A 43 -5.04 -3.41 -13.92
CA GLY A 43 -4.27 -3.43 -15.16
C GLY A 43 -2.88 -4.05 -15.03
N VAL A 44 -2.60 -4.78 -13.94
CA VAL A 44 -1.30 -5.44 -13.69
C VAL A 44 -1.32 -6.89 -14.12
N ARG A 45 -0.19 -7.42 -14.57
CA ARG A 45 -0.13 -8.81 -15.05
C ARG A 45 -0.21 -9.81 -13.92
N HIS A 46 0.41 -9.49 -12.79
CA HIS A 46 0.48 -10.32 -11.60
C HIS A 46 0.18 -9.54 -10.33
N PHE A 47 -0.49 -10.17 -9.37
CA PHE A 47 -0.86 -9.53 -8.10
C PHE A 47 0.37 -9.08 -7.29
N HIS A 48 1.48 -9.82 -7.36
CA HIS A 48 2.69 -9.47 -6.62
C HIS A 48 3.34 -8.16 -7.11
N GLU A 49 3.14 -7.77 -8.37
CA GLU A 49 3.61 -6.49 -8.90
C GLU A 49 2.88 -5.32 -8.26
N ALA A 50 1.55 -5.41 -8.13
CA ALA A 50 0.75 -4.41 -7.42
C ALA A 50 1.16 -4.31 -5.96
N ARG A 51 1.34 -5.45 -5.29
CA ARG A 51 1.82 -5.48 -3.90
C ARG A 51 3.18 -4.78 -3.76
N LYS A 52 4.13 -5.08 -4.64
CA LYS A 52 5.46 -4.46 -4.63
C LYS A 52 5.41 -2.95 -4.86
N ARG A 53 4.43 -2.45 -5.63
CA ARG A 53 4.22 -1.00 -5.85
C ARG A 53 3.67 -0.33 -4.59
N VAL A 54 2.77 -0.98 -3.85
CA VAL A 54 2.27 -0.48 -2.56
C VAL A 54 3.38 -0.53 -1.49
N ASP A 55 4.14 -1.63 -1.43
CA ASP A 55 5.25 -1.78 -0.47
C ASP A 55 6.41 -0.80 -0.77
N ARG A 56 6.57 -0.38 -2.03
CA ARG A 56 7.56 0.62 -2.46
C ARG A 56 7.03 2.04 -2.50
N ALA A 57 5.72 2.26 -2.28
CA ALA A 57 5.26 3.61 -2.01
C ALA A 57 6.07 4.06 -0.80
N PRO A 58 6.87 5.14 -0.90
CA PRO A 58 7.67 5.58 0.23
C PRO A 58 6.69 5.67 1.38
N ALA A 59 7.01 4.99 2.49
CA ALA A 59 6.32 5.24 3.74
C ALA A 59 6.31 6.76 3.83
N GLN A 60 5.14 7.39 3.65
CA GLN A 60 5.03 8.83 3.79
C GLN A 60 5.65 9.08 5.15
N ASP A 61 6.80 9.74 5.14
CA ASP A 61 7.61 9.89 6.33
C ASP A 61 6.65 10.36 7.40
N TYR A 62 6.50 9.54 8.44
CA TYR A 62 5.79 9.95 9.63
C TYR A 62 6.68 11.03 10.27
N HIS A 63 6.71 12.23 9.67
CA HIS A 63 7.17 13.48 10.24
C HIS A 63 6.12 13.96 11.26
N GLY A 64 5.55 13.02 12.03
CA GLY A 64 4.99 13.35 13.32
C GLY A 64 6.20 13.56 14.21
N SER A 65 6.57 14.81 14.44
CA SER A 65 7.65 15.22 15.34
C SER A 65 7.63 14.32 16.56
N THR A 66 8.64 13.44 16.70
CA THR A 66 8.72 12.59 17.88
C THR A 66 8.83 13.49 19.11
N PRO A 67 8.33 13.08 20.29
CA PRO A 67 8.46 13.89 21.51
C PRO A 67 9.90 14.37 21.78
N TRP A 68 10.88 13.56 21.35
CA TRP A 68 12.29 13.89 21.38
C TRP A 68 12.67 15.04 20.43
N MET A 69 12.17 15.05 19.19
CA MET A 69 12.40 16.16 18.26
C MET A 69 11.77 17.47 18.77
N LEU A 70 10.57 17.41 19.35
CA LEU A 70 9.93 18.58 19.96
C LEU A 70 10.74 19.11 21.15
N TYR A 71 11.27 18.21 21.98
CA TYR A 71 12.15 18.58 23.09
C TYR A 71 13.44 19.26 22.61
N LEU A 72 14.12 18.67 21.62
CA LEU A 72 15.32 19.26 21.03
C LEU A 72 15.06 20.63 20.39
N GLN A 73 13.92 20.79 19.72
CA GLN A 73 13.51 22.07 19.16
C GLN A 73 13.29 23.12 20.26
N ALA A 74 12.59 22.78 21.34
CA ALA A 74 12.39 23.69 22.48
C ALA A 74 13.73 24.08 23.15
N CYS A 75 14.66 23.14 23.28
CA CYS A 75 16.01 23.43 23.77
C CYS A 75 16.80 24.35 22.83
N GLN A 76 16.69 24.19 21.52
CA GLN A 76 17.32 25.10 20.55
C GLN A 76 16.73 26.52 20.66
N GLU A 77 15.40 26.65 20.68
CA GLU A 77 14.73 27.95 20.81
C GLU A 77 15.15 28.68 22.09
N SER A 78 15.31 27.96 23.20
CA SER A 78 15.71 28.54 24.49
C SER A 78 17.19 28.98 24.54
N TYR A 79 18.04 28.45 23.67
CA TYR A 79 19.48 28.75 23.65
C TYR A 79 19.81 30.00 22.82
N PHE A 80 18.95 30.40 21.89
CA PHE A 80 19.12 31.59 21.06
C PHE A 80 18.50 32.87 21.65
N ASP A 81 17.85 32.77 22.81
CA ASP A 81 17.20 33.88 23.54
C ASP A 81 18.10 34.50 24.64
N ILE A 82 19.41 34.23 24.63
CA ILE A 82 20.44 34.78 25.53
C ILE A 82 21.51 35.47 24.70
#